data_AF-A0A3D2U143-F1
#
_entry.id   AF-A0A3D2U143-F1
#
_cell.length_a   1.000
_cell.length_b   1.000
_cell.length_c   1.000
_cell.angle_alpha   90.00
_cell.angle_beta   90.00
_cell.angle_gamma   90.00
#
_symmetry.space_group_name_H-M   'P 1'
#
loop_
_entity.id
_entity.type
_entity.pdbx_description
1 polymer ?
#
loop_
_entity_poly.entity_id
_entity_poly.type
_entity_poly.pdbx_seq_one_letter_code
_entity_poly.pdbx_strand_id
1 'polypeptide(L)'
;MQQVGKTFAIVALLAAGYWAGSTGLLSPADLSAQGAAAPQGPSEDSVEKITGGYDAVKVAAAALKREGRYETATRGLNLFAVSVGGLDVKGDLEKGRGVDPETFAALYAGLGNDDIQEHIERDSQGRVTYKGKVVQMYPIRRLTQLFKERLKYSGEEANQ
;
A
#
# COMPACT_ATOMS: atom_id res chain seq x y z
N MET A 1 34.20 43.57 -58.96
CA MET A 1 34.22 42.12 -58.65
C MET A 1 34.32 41.80 -57.15
N GLN A 2 34.93 42.65 -56.30
CA GLN A 2 35.07 42.36 -54.86
C GLN A 2 33.76 42.36 -54.02
N GLN A 3 32.72 43.09 -54.44
CA GLN A 3 31.46 43.13 -53.70
C GLN A 3 30.65 41.83 -53.83
N VAL A 4 30.60 41.23 -55.02
CA VAL A 4 29.84 39.98 -55.27
C VAL A 4 30.38 38.81 -54.46
N GLY A 5 31.71 38.71 -54.32
CA GLY A 5 32.34 37.67 -53.50
C GLY A 5 32.01 37.80 -52.00
N LYS A 6 31.88 39.03 -51.50
CA LYS A 6 31.50 39.29 -50.10
C LYS A 6 30.03 38.95 -49.86
N THR A 7 29.13 39.30 -50.78
CA THR A 7 27.72 38.96 -50.65
C THR A 7 27.50 37.45 -50.69
N PHE A 8 28.20 36.73 -51.57
CA PHE A 8 28.13 35.27 -51.64
C PHE A 8 28.63 34.60 -50.35
N ALA A 9 29.74 35.08 -49.78
CA ALA A 9 30.26 34.55 -48.52
C ALA A 9 29.28 34.75 -47.34
N ILE A 10 28.59 35.90 -47.28
CA ILE A 10 27.59 36.18 -46.25
C ILE A 10 26.37 35.26 -46.39
N VAL A 11 25.87 35.07 -47.62
CA VAL A 11 24.72 34.18 -47.87
C VAL A 11 25.08 32.72 -47.56
N ALA A 12 26.29 32.27 -47.91
CA ALA A 12 26.75 30.93 -47.60
C ALA A 12 26.84 30.69 -46.08
N LEU A 13 27.35 31.67 -45.32
CA LEU A 13 27.41 31.60 -43.86
C LEU A 13 26.02 31.56 -43.21
N LEU A 14 25.08 32.37 -43.71
CA LEU A 14 23.70 32.35 -43.23
C LEU A 14 22.99 31.04 -43.54
N ALA A 15 23.19 30.48 -44.74
CA ALA A 15 22.62 29.19 -45.11
C ALA A 15 23.19 28.04 -44.26
N ALA A 16 24.50 28.03 -44.02
CA ALA A 16 25.15 27.04 -43.16
C ALA A 16 24.67 27.16 -41.71
N GLY A 17 24.54 28.38 -41.19
CA GLY A 17 24.02 28.63 -39.84
C GLY A 17 22.55 28.23 -39.68
N TYR A 18 21.71 28.54 -40.67
CA TYR A 18 20.30 28.12 -40.69
C TYR A 18 20.18 26.60 -40.72
N TRP A 19 20.98 25.92 -41.55
CA TRP A 19 20.94 24.47 -41.65
C TRP A 19 21.41 23.80 -40.35
N ALA A 20 22.53 24.26 -39.78
CA ALA A 20 23.06 23.77 -38.50
C ALA A 20 22.11 24.01 -37.31
N GLY A 21 21.38 25.15 -37.31
CA GLY A 21 20.36 25.44 -36.32
C GLY A 21 19.09 24.60 -36.50
N SER A 22 18.65 24.39 -37.74
CA SER A 22 17.41 23.66 -38.05
C SER A 22 17.49 22.15 -37.75
N THR A 23 18.69 21.57 -37.87
CA THR A 23 18.92 20.14 -37.55
C THR A 23 19.21 19.92 -36.07
N GLY A 24 19.23 20.98 -35.26
CA GLY A 24 19.56 20.91 -33.85
C GLY A 24 20.99 20.42 -33.59
N LEU A 25 21.89 20.55 -34.57
CA LEU A 25 23.26 20.04 -34.49
C LEU A 25 24.07 20.69 -33.34
N LEU A 26 23.64 21.90 -32.96
CA LEU A 26 24.19 22.70 -31.86
C LEU A 26 23.18 22.89 -30.71
N SER A 27 22.05 22.19 -30.74
CA SER A 27 21.13 22.19 -29.62
C SER A 27 21.84 21.55 -28.43
N PRO A 28 21.93 22.23 -27.27
CA PRO A 28 22.42 21.59 -26.06
C PRO A 28 21.55 20.35 -25.80
N ALA A 29 22.19 19.21 -25.52
CA ALA A 29 21.45 18.05 -25.06
C ALA A 29 20.62 18.48 -23.84
N ASP A 30 19.32 18.20 -23.86
CA ASP A 30 18.45 18.42 -22.71
C ASP A 30 18.99 17.59 -21.53
N LEU A 31 19.76 18.24 -20.67
CA LEU A 31 20.24 17.67 -19.42
C LEU A 31 19.06 17.69 -18.45
N SER A 32 18.20 16.68 -18.54
CA SER A 32 17.23 16.43 -17.48
C SER A 32 18.00 15.93 -16.26
N ALA A 33 18.15 16.77 -15.22
CA ALA A 33 18.66 16.34 -13.91
C ALA A 33 17.68 15.39 -13.18
N GLN A 34 16.55 15.07 -13.81
CA GLN A 34 15.44 14.26 -13.28
C GLN A 34 15.22 13.00 -14.14
N GLY A 35 16.29 12.52 -14.79
CA GLY A 35 16.33 11.32 -15.62
C GLY A 35 16.29 10.03 -14.80
N ALA A 36 15.17 9.82 -14.11
CA ALA A 36 14.52 8.56 -13.74
C ALA A 36 13.53 8.96 -12.66
N ALA A 37 12.23 8.89 -12.95
CA ALA A 37 11.25 8.82 -11.87
C ALA A 37 11.76 7.74 -10.90
N ALA A 38 12.01 8.10 -9.64
CA ALA A 38 12.38 7.11 -8.63
C ALA A 38 11.40 5.92 -8.76
N PRO A 39 11.88 4.67 -8.67
CA PRO A 39 10.99 3.51 -8.75
C PRO A 39 9.76 3.77 -7.88
N GLN A 40 8.58 3.79 -8.48
CA GLN A 40 7.34 3.96 -7.74
C GLN A 40 7.08 2.64 -7.01
N GLY A 41 7.74 2.43 -5.88
CA GLY A 41 7.59 1.22 -5.08
C GLY A 41 8.84 0.82 -4.30
N PRO A 42 8.69 -0.17 -3.41
CA PRO A 42 9.81 -0.78 -2.69
C PRO A 42 10.82 -1.43 -3.66
N SER A 43 12.07 -1.59 -3.20
CA SER A 43 13.09 -2.35 -3.95
C SER A 43 12.69 -3.82 -4.12
N GLU A 44 13.24 -4.51 -5.12
CA GLU A 44 13.02 -5.96 -5.31
C GLU A 44 13.35 -6.77 -4.05
N ASP A 45 14.47 -6.46 -3.40
CA ASP A 45 14.87 -7.06 -2.11
C ASP A 45 13.82 -6.81 -1.00
N SER A 46 13.22 -5.61 -0.96
CA SER A 46 12.14 -5.33 0.00
C SER A 46 10.88 -6.12 -0.33
N VAL A 47 10.51 -6.26 -1.61
CA VAL A 47 9.38 -7.07 -2.05
C VAL A 47 9.58 -8.54 -1.69
N GLU A 48 10.79 -9.06 -1.88
CA GLU A 48 11.15 -10.44 -1.50
C GLU A 48 10.98 -10.65 0.01
N LYS A 49 11.51 -9.73 0.84
CA LYS A 49 11.37 -9.80 2.31
C LYS A 49 9.93 -9.68 2.78
N ILE A 50 9.15 -8.77 2.18
CA ILE A 50 7.73 -8.61 2.48
C ILE A 50 6.98 -9.91 2.15
N THR A 51 7.21 -10.48 0.97
CA THR A 51 6.54 -11.70 0.52
C THR A 51 6.91 -12.89 1.39
N GLY A 52 8.20 -13.08 1.66
CA GLY A 52 8.68 -14.15 2.54
C GLY A 52 8.14 -14.03 3.98
N GLY A 53 8.08 -12.80 4.51
CA GLY A 53 7.45 -12.53 5.79
C GLY A 53 5.95 -12.88 5.78
N TYR A 54 5.25 -12.50 4.70
CA TYR A 54 3.83 -12.79 4.55
C TYR A 54 3.54 -14.30 4.52
N ASP A 55 4.40 -15.09 3.87
CA ASP A 55 4.28 -16.54 3.84
C ASP A 55 4.50 -17.16 5.22
N ALA A 56 5.44 -16.67 6.01
CA ALA A 56 5.60 -17.09 7.41
C ALA A 56 4.35 -16.79 8.24
N VAL A 57 3.73 -15.61 8.06
CA VAL A 57 2.49 -15.25 8.77
C VAL A 57 1.31 -16.13 8.30
N LYS A 58 1.22 -16.51 7.02
CA LYS A 58 0.19 -17.47 6.55
C LYS A 58 0.31 -18.82 7.26
N VAL A 59 1.53 -19.32 7.46
CA VAL A 59 1.76 -20.58 8.20
C VAL A 59 1.29 -20.44 9.64
N ALA A 60 1.62 -19.34 10.32
CA ALA A 60 1.16 -19.06 11.68
C ALA A 60 -0.38 -18.95 11.75
N ALA A 61 -1.00 -18.26 10.78
CA ALA A 61 -2.46 -18.15 10.69
C ALA A 61 -3.14 -19.50 10.54
N ALA A 62 -2.59 -20.39 9.70
CA ALA A 62 -3.10 -21.74 9.54
C ALA A 62 -2.98 -22.56 10.83
N ALA A 63 -1.89 -22.39 11.59
CA ALA A 63 -1.73 -23.02 12.90
C ALA A 63 -2.78 -22.50 13.90
N LEU A 64 -2.93 -21.19 14.04
CA LEU A 64 -3.94 -20.57 14.91
C LEU A 64 -5.36 -20.95 14.53
N LYS A 65 -5.64 -21.12 13.23
CA LYS A 65 -6.95 -21.59 12.75
C LYS A 65 -7.23 -23.02 13.20
N ARG A 66 -6.24 -23.93 13.12
CA ARG A 66 -6.37 -25.30 13.65
C ARG A 66 -6.57 -25.34 15.17
N GLU A 67 -6.01 -24.37 15.88
CA GLU A 67 -6.23 -24.17 17.32
C GLU A 67 -7.60 -23.55 17.67
N GLY A 68 -8.41 -23.18 16.66
CA GLY A 68 -9.69 -22.50 16.87
C GLY A 68 -9.56 -21.05 17.36
N ARG A 69 -8.39 -20.44 17.17
CA ARG A 69 -8.06 -19.09 17.66
C ARG A 69 -8.15 -18.01 16.59
N TYR A 70 -8.30 -18.37 15.32
CA TYR A 70 -8.26 -17.43 14.21
C TYR A 70 -9.43 -17.63 13.25
N GLU A 71 -10.32 -16.64 13.20
CA GLU A 71 -11.43 -16.56 12.26
C GLU A 71 -11.61 -15.12 11.78
N THR A 72 -11.76 -14.94 10.47
CA THR A 72 -11.66 -13.61 9.82
C THR A 72 -13.02 -13.13 9.34
N ALA A 73 -13.22 -11.81 9.32
CA ALA A 73 -14.39 -11.18 8.72
C ALA A 73 -14.13 -10.64 7.29
N THR A 74 -12.89 -10.72 6.81
CA THR A 74 -12.42 -10.06 5.58
C THR A 74 -11.74 -11.04 4.65
N ARG A 75 -11.61 -10.67 3.38
CA ARG A 75 -10.81 -11.41 2.40
C ARG A 75 -9.33 -11.22 2.70
N GLY A 76 -8.57 -12.31 2.63
CA GLY A 76 -7.13 -12.30 2.84
C GLY A 76 -6.72 -12.61 4.29
N LEU A 77 -5.44 -12.37 4.57
CA LEU A 77 -4.82 -12.58 5.87
C LEU A 77 -4.96 -11.31 6.71
N ASN A 78 -5.39 -11.43 7.96
CA ASN A 78 -5.38 -10.34 8.93
C ASN A 78 -4.10 -10.44 9.77
N LEU A 79 -3.11 -9.57 9.48
CA LEU A 79 -1.80 -9.60 10.12
C LEU A 79 -1.89 -9.22 11.59
N PHE A 80 -2.72 -8.23 11.92
CA PHE A 80 -2.94 -7.81 13.29
C PHE A 80 -3.42 -8.98 14.15
N ALA A 81 -4.45 -9.69 13.70
CA ALA A 81 -5.02 -10.84 14.39
C ALA A 81 -3.99 -11.95 14.61
N VAL A 82 -3.14 -12.26 13.63
CA VAL A 82 -2.08 -13.27 13.78
C VAL A 82 -1.01 -12.79 14.77
N SER A 83 -0.61 -11.52 14.68
CA SER A 83 0.46 -10.95 15.52
C SER A 83 0.12 -10.92 17.02
N VAL A 84 -1.17 -10.97 17.37
CA VAL A 84 -1.66 -10.97 18.75
C VAL A 84 -2.07 -12.37 19.24
N GLY A 85 -1.73 -13.42 18.49
CA GLY A 85 -2.03 -14.81 18.86
C GLY A 85 -3.42 -15.30 18.44
N GLY A 86 -4.03 -14.69 17.43
CA GLY A 86 -5.32 -15.08 16.87
C GLY A 86 -6.48 -14.26 17.43
N LEU A 87 -7.47 -14.00 16.57
CA LEU A 87 -8.76 -13.38 16.92
C LEU A 87 -9.91 -14.11 16.21
N ASP A 88 -11.03 -14.26 16.91
CA ASP A 88 -12.33 -14.62 16.32
C ASP A 88 -13.09 -13.34 15.96
N VAL A 89 -12.67 -12.71 14.86
CA VAL A 89 -13.21 -11.42 14.44
C VAL A 89 -14.64 -11.57 13.90
N LYS A 90 -14.94 -12.69 13.23
CA LYS A 90 -16.29 -13.01 12.76
C LYS A 90 -17.27 -13.08 13.93
N GLY A 91 -16.94 -13.85 14.97
CA GLY A 91 -17.77 -13.96 16.17
C GLY A 91 -17.85 -12.65 16.96
N ASP A 92 -16.78 -11.86 16.99
CA ASP A 92 -16.79 -10.51 17.58
C ASP A 92 -17.75 -9.56 16.84
N LEU A 93 -17.73 -9.58 15.51
CA LEU A 93 -18.58 -8.78 14.66
C LEU A 93 -20.06 -9.18 14.78
N GLU A 94 -20.36 -10.48 14.79
CA GLU A 94 -21.72 -11.01 15.04
C GLU A 94 -22.29 -10.58 16.39
N LYS A 95 -21.45 -10.51 17.43
CA LYS A 95 -21.83 -10.08 18.77
C LYS A 95 -21.81 -8.56 18.94
N GLY A 96 -21.35 -7.80 17.95
CA GLY A 96 -21.21 -6.35 18.03
C GLY A 96 -20.16 -5.88 19.04
N ARG A 97 -19.11 -6.67 19.28
CA ARG A 97 -18.02 -6.34 20.23
C ARG A 97 -16.94 -5.42 19.63
N GLY A 98 -17.13 -5.00 18.38
CA GLY A 98 -16.17 -4.29 17.56
C GLY A 98 -15.24 -5.23 16.80
N VAL A 99 -14.28 -4.67 16.09
CA VAL A 99 -13.27 -5.40 15.29
C VAL A 99 -11.88 -4.78 15.50
N ASP A 100 -10.83 -5.49 15.09
CA ASP A 100 -9.47 -4.95 15.12
C ASP A 100 -9.26 -3.83 14.08
N PRO A 101 -8.16 -3.05 14.17
CA PRO A 101 -7.92 -1.93 13.24
C PRO A 101 -7.82 -2.35 11.77
N GLU A 102 -7.25 -3.52 11.48
CA GLU A 102 -7.05 -4.00 10.12
C GLU A 102 -8.38 -4.44 9.51
N THR A 103 -9.18 -5.23 10.25
CA THR A 103 -10.55 -5.57 9.84
C THR A 103 -11.40 -4.32 9.66
N PHE A 104 -11.31 -3.35 10.57
CA PHE A 104 -12.07 -2.10 10.47
C PHE A 104 -11.79 -1.39 9.13
N ALA A 105 -10.51 -1.19 8.80
CA ALA A 105 -10.11 -0.58 7.54
C ALA A 105 -10.55 -1.40 6.32
N ALA A 106 -10.39 -2.71 6.38
CA ALA A 106 -10.76 -3.63 5.30
C ALA A 106 -12.28 -3.62 5.01
N LEU A 107 -13.13 -3.60 6.04
CA LEU A 107 -14.58 -3.50 5.85
C LEU A 107 -14.98 -2.14 5.24
N TYR A 108 -14.33 -1.05 5.64
CA TYR A 108 -14.52 0.26 5.00
C TYR A 108 -14.06 0.31 3.54
N ALA A 109 -13.11 -0.54 3.17
CA ALA A 109 -12.62 -0.73 1.80
C ALA A 109 -13.44 -1.74 0.98
N GLY A 110 -14.51 -2.34 1.53
CA GLY A 110 -15.32 -3.36 0.82
C GLY A 110 -14.62 -4.71 0.67
N LEU A 111 -13.70 -5.02 1.59
CA LEU A 111 -12.95 -6.28 1.63
C LEU A 111 -13.55 -7.28 2.61
N GLY A 112 -14.85 -7.20 2.91
CA GLY A 112 -15.55 -8.28 3.62
C GLY A 112 -15.41 -9.61 2.86
N ASN A 113 -15.31 -10.72 3.59
CA ASN A 113 -15.48 -12.03 2.97
C ASN A 113 -16.95 -12.25 2.59
N ASP A 114 -17.24 -13.30 1.81
CA ASP A 114 -18.56 -13.50 1.22
C ASP A 114 -19.67 -13.51 2.29
N ASP A 115 -19.47 -14.26 3.38
CA ASP A 115 -20.41 -14.34 4.52
C ASP A 115 -20.70 -12.97 5.17
N ILE A 116 -19.69 -12.10 5.26
CA ILE A 116 -19.82 -10.80 5.92
C ILE A 116 -20.34 -9.76 4.95
N GLN A 117 -19.86 -9.77 3.71
CA GLN A 117 -20.12 -8.76 2.70
C GLN A 117 -21.60 -8.66 2.32
N GLU A 118 -22.33 -9.78 2.34
CA GLU A 118 -23.79 -9.82 2.14
C GLU A 118 -24.59 -9.02 3.18
N HIS A 119 -23.99 -8.73 4.33
CA HIS A 119 -24.63 -8.03 5.44
C HIS A 119 -24.00 -6.67 5.74
N ILE A 120 -23.04 -6.24 4.92
CA ILE A 120 -22.39 -4.93 5.03
C ILE A 120 -23.20 -3.88 4.28
N GLU A 121 -23.56 -2.83 4.99
CA GLU A 121 -24.23 -1.66 4.44
C GLU A 121 -23.50 -0.38 4.86
N ARG A 122 -23.99 0.77 4.38
CA ARG A 122 -23.59 2.09 4.87
C ARG A 122 -24.80 2.85 5.35
N ASP A 123 -24.66 3.53 6.48
CA ASP A 123 -25.71 4.40 6.99
C ASP A 123 -25.71 5.78 6.30
N SER A 124 -26.64 6.65 6.72
CA SER A 124 -26.76 8.01 6.21
C SER A 124 -25.55 8.92 6.47
N GLN A 125 -24.63 8.50 7.35
CA GLN A 125 -23.37 9.20 7.64
C GLN A 125 -22.17 8.56 6.93
N GLY A 126 -22.40 7.56 6.08
CA GLY A 126 -21.37 6.83 5.33
C GLY A 126 -20.60 5.81 6.17
N ARG A 127 -21.02 5.55 7.42
CA ARG A 127 -20.38 4.58 8.31
C ARG A 127 -20.76 3.18 7.89
N VAL A 128 -19.79 2.27 7.91
CA VAL A 128 -20.06 0.85 7.64
C VAL A 128 -20.88 0.25 8.77
N THR A 129 -21.95 -0.44 8.40
CA THR A 129 -22.80 -1.22 9.31
C THR A 129 -22.74 -2.69 8.94
N TYR A 130 -22.90 -3.56 9.92
CA TYR A 130 -23.07 -5.00 9.76
C TYR A 130 -24.37 -5.41 10.44
N LYS A 131 -25.32 -5.98 9.68
CA LYS A 131 -26.66 -6.34 10.18
C LYS A 131 -27.34 -5.17 10.93
N GLY A 132 -27.27 -3.97 10.35
CA GLY A 132 -27.85 -2.74 10.89
C GLY A 132 -27.11 -2.10 12.08
N LYS A 133 -26.01 -2.69 12.58
CA LYS A 133 -25.19 -2.11 13.65
C LYS A 133 -23.93 -1.49 13.08
N VAL A 134 -23.60 -0.27 13.53
CA VAL A 134 -22.35 0.39 13.13
C VAL A 134 -21.15 -0.45 13.55
N VAL A 135 -20.28 -0.75 12.59
CA VAL A 135 -19.00 -1.41 12.86
C VAL A 135 -18.10 -0.42 13.58
N GLN A 136 -17.53 -0.84 14.70
CA GLN A 136 -16.63 -0.04 15.51
C GLN A 136 -15.33 -0.81 15.74
N MET A 137 -14.24 -0.10 15.98
CA MET A 137 -13.02 -0.74 16.48
C MET A 137 -13.23 -1.26 17.91
N TYR A 138 -12.41 -2.25 18.31
CA TYR A 138 -12.36 -2.72 19.68
C TYR A 138 -12.12 -1.56 20.66
N PRO A 139 -12.69 -1.64 21.89
CA PRO A 139 -12.46 -0.63 22.91
C PRO A 139 -10.97 -0.57 23.28
N ILE A 140 -10.50 0.63 23.67
CA ILE A 140 -9.10 0.91 23.99
C ILE A 140 -8.49 -0.14 24.92
N ARG A 141 -9.20 -0.51 25.99
CA ARG A 141 -8.75 -1.54 26.95
C ARG A 141 -8.40 -2.87 26.28
N ARG A 142 -9.22 -3.32 25.32
CA ARG A 142 -8.98 -4.56 24.58
C ARG A 142 -7.78 -4.40 23.64
N LEU A 143 -7.69 -3.29 22.92
CA LEU A 143 -6.53 -3.00 22.08
C LEU A 143 -5.22 -3.01 22.88
N THR A 144 -5.18 -2.34 24.04
CA THR A 144 -4.01 -2.36 24.93
C THR A 144 -3.61 -3.78 25.33
N GLN A 145 -4.56 -4.65 25.65
CA GLN A 145 -4.26 -6.04 25.98
C GLN A 145 -3.69 -6.80 24.78
N LEU A 146 -4.27 -6.63 23.59
CA LEU A 146 -3.79 -7.28 22.37
C LEU A 146 -2.38 -6.83 22.00
N PHE A 147 -2.06 -5.53 22.16
CA PHE A 147 -0.70 -5.05 21.94
C PHE A 147 0.30 -5.61 22.97
N LYS A 148 -0.11 -5.88 24.21
CA LYS A 148 0.74 -6.60 25.17
C LYS A 148 1.02 -8.03 24.71
N GLU A 149 -0.01 -8.76 24.30
CA GLU A 149 0.18 -10.11 23.73
C GLU A 149 1.11 -10.09 22.50
N ARG A 150 1.01 -9.05 21.65
CA ARG A 150 1.93 -8.90 20.52
C ARG A 150 3.40 -8.82 20.94
N LEU A 151 3.70 -8.06 21.99
CA LEU A 151 5.07 -7.91 22.49
C LEU A 151 5.65 -9.25 22.95
N LYS A 152 4.82 -10.11 23.57
CA LYS A 152 5.19 -11.47 23.98
C LYS A 152 5.64 -12.32 22.81
N TYR A 153 4.93 -12.21 21.68
CA TYR A 153 5.22 -13.02 20.49
C TYR A 153 6.31 -12.41 19.60
N SER A 154 6.49 -11.08 19.60
CA SER A 154 7.57 -10.41 18.87
C SER A 154 8.94 -10.53 19.55
N GLY A 155 8.97 -10.92 20.83
CA GLY A 155 10.20 -10.96 21.63
C GLY A 155 10.66 -9.58 22.12
N GLU A 156 9.81 -8.55 21.98
CA GLU A 156 10.10 -7.17 22.42
C GLU A 156 9.81 -6.94 23.91
N GLU A 157 9.17 -7.89 24.60
CA GLU A 157 8.90 -7.82 26.04
C GLU A 157 10.16 -7.70 26.92
N ALA A 158 11.32 -8.19 26.46
CA ALA A 158 12.55 -8.20 27.25
C ALA A 158 13.28 -6.83 27.30
N ASN A 159 12.81 -5.82 26.56
CA ASN A 159 13.52 -4.55 26.35
C ASN A 159 12.80 -3.32 26.94
N GLN A 160 11.85 -3.49 27.87
CA GLN A 160 11.19 -2.40 28.61
C GLN A 160 11.40 -2.56 30.12
#